data_AF-A0A831X160-F1
#
_entry.id   AF-A0A831X160-F1
#
_cell.length_a   1.000
_cell.length_b   1.000
_cell.length_c   1.000
_cell.angle_alpha   90.00
_cell.angle_beta   90.00
_cell.angle_gamma   90.00
#
_symmetry.space_group_name_H-M   'P 1'
#
loop_
_entity.id
_entity.type
_entity.pdbx_description
1 polymer ?
#
loop_
_entity_poly.entity_id
_entity_poly.type
_entity_poly.pdbx_seq_one_letter_code
_entity_poly.pdbx_strand_id
1 'polypeptide(L)' 'MQEIDGIPVYMLILIVIVLLAQGTWLFLDARKREANAWFWGIWGCIQTPMPLIFYWIVVRRKRKANFTKV' A
#
# COMPACT_ATOMS: atom_id res chain seq x y z
N MET A 1 -2.27 -31.10 -18.04
CA MET A 1 -1.89 -29.70 -17.77
C MET A 1 -3.18 -28.92 -17.72
N GLN A 2 -3.50 -28.26 -16.61
CA GLN A 2 -4.75 -27.51 -16.50
C GLN A 2 -4.68 -26.29 -17.41
N GLU A 3 -5.45 -26.31 -18.50
CA GLU A 3 -5.80 -25.14 -19.30
C GLU A 3 -6.62 -24.20 -18.40
N ILE A 4 -5.96 -23.15 -17.90
CA ILE A 4 -6.61 -22.01 -17.28
C ILE A 4 -6.49 -20.89 -18.33
N ASP A 5 -7.56 -20.68 -19.10
CA ASP A 5 -7.66 -19.86 -20.32
C ASP A 5 -7.32 -18.36 -20.15
N GLY A 6 -6.06 -18.03 -19.89
CA GLY A 6 -5.52 -16.70 -20.18
C GLY A 6 -4.88 -15.95 -19.02
N ILE A 7 -4.79 -16.52 -17.82
CA ILE A 7 -3.99 -15.93 -16.73
C ILE A 7 -2.94 -16.93 -16.26
N PRO A 8 -1.64 -16.65 -16.46
CA PRO A 8 -0.60 -17.55 -16.04
C PRO A 8 -0.56 -17.66 -14.52
N VAL A 9 -0.44 -18.88 -13.98
CA VAL A 9 -0.35 -19.12 -12.53
C VAL A 9 0.82 -18.36 -11.88
N TYR A 10 1.94 -18.21 -12.61
CA TYR A 10 3.07 -17.40 -12.16
C TYR A 10 2.70 -15.92 -11.96
N MET A 11 1.75 -15.40 -12.73
CA MET A 11 1.28 -14.01 -12.61
C MET A 11 0.49 -13.81 -11.33
N LEU A 12 -0.34 -14.78 -10.93
CA LEU A 12 -1.05 -14.74 -9.64
C LEU A 12 -0.07 -14.75 -8.46
N ILE A 13 0.95 -15.61 -8.51
CA ILE A 13 2.00 -15.65 -7.48
C ILE A 13 2.72 -14.30 -7.40
N LEU A 14 3.06 -13.71 -8.55
CA LEU A 14 3.71 -12.40 -8.62
C LEU A 14 2.82 -11.30 -8.05
N ILE A 15 1.51 -11.30 -8.34
CA ILE A 15 0.55 -10.35 -7.77
C ILE A 15 0.50 -10.47 -6.25
N VAL A 16 0.45 -11.68 -5.70
CA VAL A 16 0.44 -11.91 -4.24
C VAL A 16 1.72 -11.38 -3.61
N ILE A 17 2.89 -11.66 -4.19
CA ILE A 17 4.18 -11.16 -3.69
C ILE A 17 4.20 -9.63 -3.73
N VAL A 18 3.74 -9.02 -4.82
CA VAL A 18 3.69 -7.55 -4.96
C VAL A 18 2.73 -6.93 -3.94
N LEU A 19 1.55 -7.52 -3.71
CA LEU A 19 0.58 -7.07 -2.71
C LEU A 19 1.17 -7.13 -1.30
N LEU A 20 1.82 -8.24 -0.94
CA LEU A 20 2.47 -8.40 0.36
C LEU A 20 3.64 -7.43 0.55
N ALA A 21 4.47 -7.26 -0.48
CA ALA A 21 5.57 -6.30 -0.47
C ALA A 21 5.05 -4.85 -0.33
N GLN A 22 4.02 -4.50 -1.09
CA GLN A 22 3.37 -3.18 -1.05
C GLN A 22 2.76 -2.90 0.33
N GLY A 23 1.96 -3.82 0.88
CA GLY A 23 1.35 -3.68 2.20
C GLY A 23 2.38 -3.58 3.31
N THR A 24 3.45 -4.39 3.26
CA THR A 24 4.56 -4.36 4.23
C THR A 24 5.31 -3.04 4.17
N TRP A 25 5.61 -2.54 2.97
CA TRP A 25 6.29 -1.26 2.80
C TRP A 25 5.43 -0.10 3.33
N LEU A 26 4.13 -0.12 3.05
CA LEU A 26 3.19 0.90 3.53
C LEU A 26 3.04 0.85 5.05
N PHE A 27 3.03 -0.34 5.65
CA PHE A 27 3.04 -0.54 7.10
C PHE A 27 4.31 0.05 7.74
N LEU A 28 5.48 -0.22 7.17
CA LEU A 28 6.75 0.30 7.66
C LEU A 28 6.85 1.84 7.52
N ASP A 29 6.42 2.40 6.39
CA ASP A 29 6.44 3.86 6.18
C ASP A 29 5.41 4.58 7.07
N ALA A 30 4.21 4.02 7.24
CA ALA A 30 3.20 4.55 8.16
C ALA A 30 3.68 4.51 9.62
N ARG A 31 4.35 3.43 10.04
CA ARG A 31 4.95 3.30 11.38
C ARG A 31 6.00 4.37 11.65
N LYS A 32 6.83 4.71 10.66
CA LYS A 32 7.82 5.79 10.77
C LYS A 32 7.21 7.19 10.84
N ARG A 33 5.93 7.35 10.51
CA ARG A 33 5.23 8.65 10.43
C ARG A 33 4.15 8.81 11.50
N GLU A 34 4.07 7.90 12.48
CA GLU A 34 2.99 7.82 13.49
C GLU A 34 1.58 7.86 12.89
N ALA A 35 1.46 7.51 11.60
CA ALA A 35 0.18 7.31 10.95
C ALA A 35 -0.32 5.90 11.29
N ASN A 36 -1.64 5.70 11.30
CA ASN A 36 -2.28 4.41 11.63
C ASN A 36 -1.74 3.25 10.76
N ALA A 37 -0.63 2.63 11.19
CA ALA A 37 0.16 1.71 10.38
C ALA A 37 -0.63 0.46 10.01
N TRP A 38 -1.44 -0.02 10.96
CA TRP A 38 -2.32 -1.16 10.78
C TRP A 38 -3.42 -0.89 9.73
N PHE A 39 -4.00 0.31 9.74
CA PHE A 39 -4.99 0.72 8.74
C PHE A 39 -4.36 0.70 7.35
N TRP A 40 -3.19 1.32 7.18
CA TRP A 40 -2.53 1.39 5.87
C TRP A 40 -1.99 0.04 5.39
N GLY A 41 -1.47 -0.81 6.28
CA GLY A 41 -0.98 -2.15 5.92
C GLY A 41 -2.08 -3.06 5.39
N ILE A 42 -3.23 -3.14 6.09
CA ILE A 42 -4.37 -3.96 5.65
C ILE A 42 -5.00 -3.36 4.39
N TRP A 43 -5.17 -2.05 4.35
CA TRP A 43 -5.74 -1.37 3.18
C TRP A 43 -4.89 -1.56 1.92
N GLY A 44 -3.56 -1.54 2.05
CA GLY A 44 -2.62 -1.82 0.97
C GLY A 44 -2.66 -3.26 0.44
N CYS A 45 -3.11 -4.23 1.23
CA CYS A 45 -3.28 -5.62 0.79
C CYS A 45 -4.63 -5.88 0.10
N ILE A 46 -5.65 -5.06 0.35
CA ILE A 46 -7.01 -5.24 -0.21
C ILE A 46 -7.09 -4.72 -1.64
N GLN A 47 -6.41 -3.61 -1.95
CA GLN A 47 -6.55 -2.97 -3.25
C GLN A 47 -5.23 -2.33 -3.69
N THR A 48 -4.84 -2.51 -4.94
CA THR A 48 -3.76 -1.75 -5.58
C THR A 48 -4.35 -1.09 -6.81
N PRO A 49 -4.17 0.22 -7.07
CA PRO A 49 -3.26 1.20 -6.46
C PRO A 49 -3.94 2.27 -5.57
N MET A 50 -5.26 2.21 -5.34
CA MET A 50 -5.99 3.26 -4.59
C MET A 50 -5.39 3.62 -3.22
N PRO A 51 -4.92 2.67 -2.38
CA PRO A 51 -4.29 2.97 -1.08
C PRO A 51 -3.10 3.89 -1.18
N LEU A 52 -2.30 3.77 -2.24
CA LEU A 52 -1.11 4.60 -2.46
C LEU A 52 -1.49 6.07 -2.69
N ILE A 53 -2.54 6.32 -3.46
CA ILE A 53 -3.03 7.67 -3.76
C ILE A 53 -3.58 8.32 -2.50
N PHE A 54 -4.43 7.61 -1.75
CA PHE A 54 -4.96 8.10 -0.48
C PHE A 54 -3.86 8.29 0.56
N TYR A 55 -2.87 7.40 0.64
CA TYR A 55 -1.72 7.55 1.54
C TYR A 55 -0.96 8.84 1.24
N TRP A 56 -0.66 9.09 -0.03
CA TRP A 56 0.01 10.32 -0.43
C TRP A 56 -0.79 11.57 -0.07
N ILE A 57 -2.10 11.58 -0.33
CA ILE A 57 -2.94 12.76 -0.03
C ILE A 57 -3.10 12.97 1.48
N VAL A 58 -3.34 11.91 2.25
CA VAL A 58 -3.65 12.04 3.69
C VAL A 58 -2.38 12.15 4.53
N VAL A 59 -1.37 11.32 4.28
CA VAL A 59 -0.15 11.25 5.11
C VAL A 59 0.89 12.28 4.68
N ARG A 60 1.05 12.55 3.37
CA ARG A 60 2.04 13.53 2.90
C ARG A 60 1.57 14.98 3.05
N ARG A 61 0.25 15.25 2.94
CA ARG A 61 -0.30 16.61 3.07
C ARG A 61 -0.33 17.12 4.52
N LYS A 62 -0.56 16.24 5.50
CA LYS A 62 -0.52 16.60 6.93
C LYS A 62 0.82 17.20 7.38
N ARG A 63 1.93 16.80 6.73
CA ARG A 63 3.25 17.40 7.03
C ARG A 63 3.35 18.88 6.66
N LYS A 64 2.72 19.33 5.57
CA LYS A 64 2.83 20.75 5.15
C LYS A 64 2.09 21.70 6.09
N ALA A 65 0.98 21.25 6.68
CA ALA A 65 0.15 22.08 7.57
C ALA A 65 0.84 22.42 8.91
N ASN A 66 1.81 21.62 9.35
CA ASN A 66 2.53 21.84 10.61
C ASN A 66 3.81 22.70 10.47
N PHE A 67 4.23 23.02 9.23
CA PHE A 67 5.38 23.90 8.99
C PHE A 67 5.01 25.38 8.81
N THR A 68 3.74 25.76 9.00
CA THR A 68 3.26 27.16 8.92
C THR A 68 2.80 27.70 10.28
N LYS A 69 3.37 27.16 11.36
CA LYS A 69 3.35 27.74 12.70
C LYS A 69 4.80 27.94 13.16
N VAL A 70 5.50 28.85 12.50
CA VAL A 70 6.73 29.49 13.01
C VAL A 70 6.54 30.98 12.82
#